data_AF-A0A5C8U1Z0-F1
#
_entry.id   AF-A0A5C8U1Z0-F1
#
_cell.length_a   1.000
_cell.length_b   1.000
_cell.length_c   1.000
_cell.angle_alpha   90.00
_cell.angle_beta   90.00
_cell.angle_gamma   90.00
#
_symmetry.space_group_name_H-M   'P 1'
#
loop_
_entity.id
_entity.type
_entity.pdbx_description
1 polymer ?
#
loop_
_entity_poly.entity_id
_entity_poly.type
_entity_poly.pdbx_seq_one_letter_code
_entity_poly.pdbx_strand_id
1 'polypeptide(L)'
;LRPVRPPTRGADDPSALLASDRLVAESASLPSLAAGLPAGSLLDLRVPAPFCSTDETRIRAYADRIATSVGLKPEDDLGLFAADGTPTARLAPVMLAMSSVELGSLRASPALIAAAIARLGFTGAAASAAN
;
A
#
# COMPACT_ATOMS: atom_id res chain seq x y z
N LEU A 1 -15.79 -47.82 26.34
CA LEU A 1 -14.76 -46.78 26.08
C LEU A 1 -15.40 -45.73 25.16
N ARG A 2 -15.65 -44.51 25.63
CA ARG A 2 -16.14 -43.41 24.78
C ARG A 2 -14.97 -42.83 23.99
N PRO A 3 -15.06 -42.65 22.66
CA PRO A 3 -13.97 -42.04 21.90
C PRO A 3 -13.86 -40.55 22.26
N VAL A 4 -12.67 -40.15 22.72
CA VAL A 4 -12.30 -38.74 22.90
C VAL A 4 -12.01 -38.18 21.50
N ARG A 5 -12.80 -37.18 21.07
CA ARG A 5 -12.57 -36.48 19.81
C ARG A 5 -11.27 -35.67 19.95
N PRO A 6 -10.32 -35.78 19.00
CA PRO A 6 -9.10 -34.96 19.05
C PRO A 6 -9.47 -33.47 18.92
N PRO A 7 -8.72 -32.57 19.56
CA PRO A 7 -8.96 -31.13 19.43
C PRO A 7 -8.75 -30.72 17.96
N THR A 8 -9.72 -29.99 17.42
CA THR A 8 -9.65 -29.41 16.07
C THR A 8 -8.48 -28.44 16.00
N ARG A 9 -7.57 -28.65 15.04
CA ARG A 9 -6.47 -27.73 14.81
C ARG A 9 -7.04 -26.48 14.15
N GLY A 10 -6.63 -25.29 14.59
CA GLY A 10 -7.13 -24.04 14.03
C GLY A 10 -6.87 -23.82 12.53
N ALA A 11 -5.96 -24.61 11.94
CA ALA A 11 -5.74 -24.64 10.49
C ALA A 11 -6.85 -25.37 9.72
N ASP A 12 -7.60 -26.27 10.37
CA ASP A 12 -8.64 -27.10 9.76
C ASP A 12 -10.02 -26.41 9.78
N ASP A 13 -10.22 -25.46 10.70
CA ASP A 13 -11.42 -24.61 10.79
C ASP A 13 -11.09 -23.25 11.43
N PRO A 14 -10.77 -22.22 10.64
CA PRO A 14 -10.42 -20.89 11.15
C PRO A 14 -11.64 -20.19 11.78
N SER A 15 -12.86 -20.55 11.38
CA SER A 15 -14.08 -19.99 11.95
C SER A 15 -14.33 -20.52 13.37
N ALA A 16 -13.99 -21.79 13.63
CA ALA A 16 -14.01 -22.35 14.98
C ALA A 16 -12.98 -21.71 15.93
N LEU A 17 -11.85 -21.22 15.40
CA LEU A 17 -10.87 -20.45 16.17
C LEU A 17 -11.39 -19.07 16.59
N LEU A 18 -12.15 -18.42 15.71
CA LEU A 18 -12.68 -17.08 15.95
C LEU A 18 -13.82 -17.08 16.96
N ALA A 19 -14.55 -18.21 17.12
CA ALA A 19 -15.65 -18.34 18.09
C ALA A 19 -16.54 -17.08 18.14
N SER A 20 -17.02 -16.66 16.96
CA SER A 20 -17.60 -15.32 16.74
C SER A 20 -18.70 -14.96 17.75
N ASP A 21 -19.57 -15.90 18.11
CA ASP A 21 -20.63 -15.66 19.11
C ASP A 21 -20.08 -15.33 20.49
N ARG A 22 -18.97 -15.97 20.88
CA ARG A 22 -18.27 -15.69 22.13
C ARG A 22 -17.62 -14.31 22.09
N LEU A 23 -16.96 -13.95 20.99
CA LEU A 23 -16.37 -12.62 20.82
C LEU A 23 -17.45 -11.52 20.81
N VAL A 24 -18.62 -11.77 20.20
CA VAL A 24 -19.76 -10.85 20.22
C VAL A 24 -20.30 -10.69 21.64
N ALA A 25 -20.46 -11.77 22.40
CA ALA A 25 -20.90 -11.71 23.79
C ALA A 25 -19.88 -10.99 24.70
N GLU A 26 -18.59 -11.27 24.53
CA GLU A 26 -17.51 -10.62 25.29
C GLU A 26 -17.38 -9.14 24.93
N SER A 27 -17.46 -8.77 23.65
CA SER A 27 -17.46 -7.36 23.23
C SER A 27 -18.67 -6.57 23.71
N ALA A 28 -19.85 -7.19 23.80
CA ALA A 28 -21.05 -6.58 24.38
C ALA A 28 -20.90 -6.30 25.89
N SER A 29 -20.00 -7.00 26.58
CA SER A 29 -19.67 -6.79 27.99
C SER A 29 -18.56 -5.77 28.24
N LEU A 30 -17.90 -5.27 27.18
CA LEU A 30 -16.88 -4.25 27.32
C LEU A 30 -17.54 -2.92 27.71
N PRO A 31 -16.94 -2.15 28.65
CA PRO A 31 -17.41 -0.82 28.95
C PRO A 31 -17.39 0.02 27.67
N SER A 32 -18.48 0.75 27.41
CA SER A 32 -18.60 1.64 26.25
C SER A 32 -17.64 2.84 26.41
N LEU A 33 -16.38 2.66 26.06
CA LEU A 33 -15.34 3.68 26.12
C LEU A 33 -15.60 4.85 25.15
N ALA A 34 -16.52 4.69 24.19
CA ALA A 34 -16.81 5.69 23.16
C ALA A 34 -17.87 6.74 23.56
N ALA A 35 -18.68 6.49 24.59
CA ALA A 35 -19.89 7.30 24.83
C ALA A 35 -19.66 8.60 25.66
N GLY A 36 -18.43 8.95 26.02
CA GLY A 36 -18.16 10.11 26.88
C GLY A 36 -16.81 10.78 26.69
N LEU A 37 -16.08 10.45 25.63
CA LEU A 37 -14.78 11.06 25.39
C LEU A 37 -14.95 12.46 24.78
N PRO A 38 -14.15 13.44 25.22
CA PRO A 38 -14.16 14.76 24.61
C PRO A 38 -13.79 14.65 23.13
N ALA A 39 -14.44 15.45 22.29
CA ALA A 39 -14.09 15.57 20.88
C ALA A 39 -12.59 15.87 20.75
N GLY A 40 -11.87 15.06 19.95
CA GLY A 40 -10.42 15.14 19.82
C GLY A 40 -9.60 14.28 20.79
N SER A 41 -10.24 13.39 21.57
CA SER A 41 -9.53 12.31 22.27
C SER A 41 -8.80 11.39 21.29
N LEU A 42 -7.67 10.79 21.69
CA LEU A 42 -6.95 9.79 20.86
C LEU A 42 -7.78 8.54 20.51
N LEU A 43 -8.89 8.34 21.21
CA LEU A 43 -9.87 7.29 20.96
C LEU A 43 -11.13 7.81 20.23
N ASP A 44 -11.13 9.08 19.82
CA ASP A 44 -12.15 9.64 18.93
C ASP A 44 -11.94 9.06 17.52
N LEU A 45 -12.56 7.91 17.29
CA LEU A 45 -12.57 7.19 16.02
C LEU A 45 -13.51 7.85 14.99
N ARG A 46 -14.00 9.06 15.25
CA ARG A 46 -14.60 9.89 14.20
C ARG A 46 -13.50 10.19 13.18
N VAL A 47 -13.45 9.34 12.17
CA VAL A 47 -12.77 9.65 10.91
C VAL A 47 -13.34 11.00 10.47
N PRO A 48 -12.53 12.08 10.40
CA PRO A 48 -13.00 13.34 9.84
C PRO A 48 -13.70 13.00 8.54
N ALA A 49 -14.95 13.47 8.38
CA ALA A 49 -15.73 13.20 7.17
C ALA A 49 -14.77 13.36 6.00
N PRO A 50 -14.58 12.32 5.15
CA PRO A 50 -13.61 12.43 4.10
C PRO A 50 -14.07 13.63 3.30
N PHE A 51 -13.31 14.71 3.37
CA PHE A 51 -13.40 15.73 2.35
C PHE A 51 -13.24 14.90 1.09
N CYS A 52 -14.29 14.85 0.27
CA CYS A 52 -14.18 14.37 -1.09
C CYS A 52 -13.09 15.24 -1.70
N SER A 53 -11.84 14.83 -1.52
CA SER A 53 -10.69 15.52 -2.05
C SER A 53 -11.01 15.49 -3.53
N THR A 54 -11.19 16.66 -4.12
CA THR A 54 -11.35 16.74 -5.57
C THR A 54 -10.25 15.90 -6.18
N ASP A 55 -10.53 15.19 -7.27
CA ASP A 55 -9.54 14.34 -7.92
C ASP A 55 -8.20 15.07 -8.10
N GLU A 56 -8.26 16.37 -8.35
CA GLU A 56 -7.14 17.31 -8.38
C GLU A 56 -6.25 17.30 -7.10
N THR A 57 -6.84 17.29 -5.92
CA THR A 57 -6.11 17.23 -4.65
C THR A 57 -5.42 15.88 -4.49
N ARG A 58 -6.10 14.79 -4.87
CA ARG A 58 -5.56 13.43 -4.83
C ARG A 58 -4.40 13.28 -5.81
N ILE A 59 -4.56 13.77 -7.03
CA ILE A 59 -3.54 13.77 -8.08
C ILE A 59 -2.32 14.57 -7.64
N ARG A 60 -2.52 15.76 -7.07
CA ARG A 60 -1.41 16.58 -6.56
C ARG A 60 -0.63 15.90 -5.44
N ALA A 61 -1.32 15.25 -4.50
CA ALA A 61 -0.66 14.48 -3.44
C ALA A 61 0.12 13.27 -3.97
N TYR A 62 -0.38 12.61 -5.02
CA TYR A 62 0.32 11.52 -5.70
C TYR A 62 1.60 12.02 -6.39
N ALA A 63 1.48 13.08 -7.19
CA ALA A 63 2.60 13.67 -7.91
C ALA A 63 3.70 14.18 -6.96
N ASP A 64 3.31 14.82 -5.85
CA ASP A 64 4.24 15.32 -4.83
C ASP A 64 5.06 14.20 -4.17
N ARG A 65 4.41 13.09 -3.81
CA ARG A 65 5.11 11.92 -3.23
C ARG A 65 6.12 11.31 -4.18
N ILE A 66 5.82 11.29 -5.47
CA ILE A 66 6.73 10.74 -6.48
C ILE A 66 7.88 11.69 -6.79
N ALA A 67 7.59 12.96 -7.04
CA ALA A 67 8.61 13.95 -7.38
C ALA A 67 9.60 14.19 -6.23
N THR A 68 9.11 14.21 -4.99
CA THR A 68 9.95 14.35 -3.79
C THR A 68 10.95 13.19 -3.65
N SER A 69 10.65 11.99 -4.16
CA SER A 69 11.59 10.85 -4.12
C SER A 69 12.90 11.11 -4.86
N VAL A 70 12.91 12.11 -5.76
CA VAL A 70 14.08 12.54 -6.55
C VAL A 70 14.37 14.04 -6.40
N GLY A 71 13.80 14.69 -5.38
CA GLY A 71 14.06 16.09 -5.05
C GLY A 71 13.48 17.10 -6.06
N LEU A 72 12.40 16.74 -6.74
CA LEU A 72 11.73 17.57 -7.74
C LEU A 72 10.36 18.05 -7.24
N LYS A 73 9.79 19.02 -7.94
CA LYS A 73 8.41 19.47 -7.76
C LYS A 73 7.44 18.60 -8.57
N PRO A 74 6.14 18.55 -8.18
CA PRO A 74 5.13 17.74 -8.88
C PRO A 74 5.03 18.01 -10.39
N GLU A 75 5.33 19.23 -10.82
CA GLU A 75 5.23 19.68 -12.21
C GLU A 75 6.52 19.50 -13.02
N ASP A 76 7.63 19.15 -12.37
CA ASP A 76 8.93 18.98 -13.02
C ASP A 76 8.99 17.65 -13.80
N ASP A 77 9.75 17.64 -14.90
CA ASP A 77 10.08 16.38 -15.57
C ASP A 77 10.94 15.50 -14.66
N LEU A 78 10.42 14.29 -14.38
CA LEU A 78 11.11 13.29 -13.58
C LEU A 78 12.45 12.87 -14.21
N GLY A 79 12.62 12.99 -15.53
CA GLY A 79 13.86 12.64 -16.22
C GLY A 79 14.22 11.17 -16.04
N LEU A 80 13.24 10.28 -16.19
CA LEU A 80 13.38 8.83 -15.94
C LEU A 80 14.28 8.14 -16.98
N PHE A 81 14.34 8.69 -18.18
CA PHE A 81 15.12 8.17 -19.30
C PHE A 81 15.93 9.30 -19.93
N ALA A 82 17.13 8.99 -20.39
CA ALA A 82 17.90 9.87 -21.26
C ALA A 82 17.30 9.86 -22.68
N ALA A 83 17.78 10.75 -23.55
CA ALA A 83 17.26 10.91 -24.91
C ALA A 83 17.42 9.65 -25.79
N ASP A 84 18.37 8.77 -25.44
CA ASP A 84 18.62 7.48 -26.08
C ASP A 84 17.72 6.35 -25.53
N GLY A 85 16.81 6.66 -24.59
CA GLY A 85 15.95 5.68 -23.92
C GLY A 85 16.63 4.93 -22.77
N THR A 86 17.88 5.25 -22.43
CA THR A 86 18.58 4.63 -21.31
C THR A 86 17.96 5.08 -19.98
N PRO A 87 17.60 4.16 -19.05
CA PRO A 87 17.13 4.53 -17.72
C PRO A 87 18.15 5.38 -16.96
N THR A 88 17.69 6.48 -16.35
CA THR A 88 18.54 7.30 -15.47
C THR A 88 18.52 6.74 -14.05
N ALA A 89 19.41 7.27 -13.19
CA ALA A 89 19.43 6.93 -11.76
C ALA A 89 18.13 7.29 -11.01
N ARG A 90 17.25 8.12 -11.61
CA ARG A 90 15.97 8.53 -11.02
C ARG A 90 14.88 7.47 -11.14
N LEU A 91 15.01 6.52 -12.06
CA LEU A 91 13.96 5.52 -12.31
C LEU A 91 13.71 4.62 -11.09
N ALA A 92 14.77 4.11 -10.45
CA ALA A 92 14.63 3.22 -9.30
C ALA A 92 13.89 3.84 -8.09
N PRO A 93 14.28 5.03 -7.57
CA PRO A 93 13.57 5.66 -6.46
C PRO A 93 12.12 6.03 -6.82
N VAL A 94 11.87 6.47 -8.06
CA VAL A 94 10.51 6.77 -8.52
C VAL A 94 9.62 5.52 -8.54
N MET A 95 10.11 4.40 -9.10
CA MET A 95 9.37 3.12 -9.10
C MET A 95 9.06 2.63 -7.68
N LEU A 96 10.00 2.83 -6.75
CA LEU A 96 9.79 2.49 -5.34
C LEU A 96 8.73 3.38 -4.68
N ALA A 97 8.78 4.69 -4.93
CA ALA A 97 7.79 5.63 -4.42
C ALA A 97 6.40 5.33 -4.97
N MET A 98 6.27 5.14 -6.29
CA MET A 98 5.03 4.76 -6.96
C MET A 98 4.42 3.49 -6.35
N SER A 99 5.21 2.41 -6.26
CA SER A 99 4.71 1.16 -5.69
C SER A 99 4.36 1.28 -4.20
N SER A 100 5.00 2.18 -3.46
CA SER A 100 4.66 2.45 -2.05
C SER A 100 3.32 3.18 -1.91
N VAL A 101 2.97 4.06 -2.84
CA VAL A 101 1.68 4.75 -2.81
C VAL A 101 0.54 3.80 -3.18
N GLU A 102 0.73 2.98 -4.21
CA GLU A 102 -0.32 2.11 -4.74
C GLU A 102 -0.52 0.83 -3.92
N LEU A 103 0.56 0.25 -3.39
CA LEU A 103 0.54 -1.07 -2.76
C LEU A 103 0.85 -1.05 -1.26
N GLY A 104 1.25 0.10 -0.71
CA GLY A 104 1.55 0.25 0.71
C GLY A 104 2.62 -0.74 1.19
N SER A 105 2.25 -1.62 2.13
CA SER A 105 3.15 -2.66 2.65
C SER A 105 3.52 -3.73 1.62
N LEU A 106 2.76 -3.85 0.53
CA LEU A 106 3.01 -4.76 -0.59
C LEU A 106 3.85 -4.12 -1.71
N ARG A 107 4.48 -2.97 -1.45
CA ARG A 107 5.37 -2.30 -2.41
C ARG A 107 6.44 -3.22 -2.97
N ALA A 108 6.93 -2.89 -4.16
CA ALA A 108 8.00 -3.65 -4.80
C ALA A 108 9.28 -3.61 -3.94
N SER A 109 10.00 -4.73 -3.88
CA SER A 109 11.30 -4.75 -3.23
C SER A 109 12.34 -4.01 -4.09
N PRO A 110 13.35 -3.37 -3.48
CA PRO A 110 14.42 -2.72 -4.23
C PRO A 110 15.13 -3.67 -5.21
N ALA A 111 15.30 -4.94 -4.83
CA ALA A 111 15.90 -5.97 -5.67
C ALA A 111 15.04 -6.29 -6.91
N LEU A 112 13.70 -6.34 -6.75
CA LEU A 112 12.79 -6.54 -7.87
C LEU A 112 12.87 -5.38 -8.86
N ILE A 113 12.88 -4.14 -8.36
CA ILE A 113 13.00 -2.94 -9.19
C ILE A 113 14.32 -2.95 -9.95
N ALA A 114 15.45 -3.19 -9.26
CA ALA A 114 16.77 -3.25 -9.89
C ALA A 114 16.84 -4.32 -11.00
N ALA A 115 16.30 -5.52 -10.73
CA ALA A 115 16.25 -6.60 -11.71
C ALA A 115 15.36 -6.27 -12.92
N ALA A 116 14.23 -5.59 -12.71
CA ALA A 116 13.35 -5.13 -13.78
C ALA A 116 14.04 -4.09 -14.66
N ILE A 117 14.71 -3.10 -14.06
CA ILE A 117 15.46 -2.06 -14.78
C ILE A 117 16.59 -2.68 -15.61
N ALA A 118 17.34 -3.63 -15.03
CA ALA A 118 18.41 -4.33 -15.74
C ALA A 118 17.92 -5.07 -17.01
N ARG A 119 16.67 -5.53 -17.03
CA ARG A 119 16.07 -6.20 -18.20
C ARG A 119 15.69 -5.22 -19.33
N LEU A 120 15.44 -3.94 -19.03
CA LEU A 120 15.07 -2.95 -20.04
C LEU A 120 16.16 -2.73 -21.09
N GLY A 121 17.43 -2.85 -20.70
CA GLY A 121 18.60 -2.70 -21.59
C GLY A 121 18.69 -3.77 -22.70
N PHE A 122 17.86 -4.82 -22.66
CA PHE A 122 17.81 -5.84 -23.70
C PHE A 122 16.75 -5.56 -24.78
N THR A 123 15.78 -4.68 -24.53
CA THR A 123 14.60 -4.51 -25.40
C THR A 123 14.56 -3.20 -26.19
N GLY A 124 15.40 -2.21 -25.86
CA GLY A 124 15.38 -0.88 -26.49
C GLY A 124 15.79 -0.82 -27.97
N ALA A 125 16.56 -1.78 -28.47
CA ALA A 125 16.98 -1.81 -29.88
C ALA A 125 15.93 -2.40 -30.84
N ALA A 126 14.95 -3.15 -30.34
CA ALA A 126 13.99 -3.88 -31.18
C ALA A 126 12.72 -3.08 -31.51
N ALA A 127 12.36 -2.08 -30.72
CA ALA A 127 11.09 -1.35 -30.88
C ALA A 127 11.13 -0.22 -31.92
N SER A 128 12.32 0.26 -32.33
CA SER A 128 12.46 1.33 -33.34
C SER A 128 12.51 0.83 -34.80
N ALA A 129 12.49 -0.50 -35.03
CA ALA A 129 12.53 -1.08 -36.38
C ALA A 129 11.14 -1.47 -36.93
N ALA A 130 10.07 -1.11 -36.24
CA ALA A 130 8.69 -1.44 -36.60
C ALA A 130 7.76 -0.22 -36.53
N ASN A 131 8.08 0.84 -37.29
CA ASN A 131 7.12 1.86 -37.72
C ASN A 131 7.61 2.56 -38.98
#